data_AF-A0AAV9JSP8-F1
#
_entry.id   AF-A0AAV9JSP8-F1
#
_cell.length_a   1.000
_cell.length_b   1.000
_cell.length_c   1.000
_cell.angle_alpha   90.00
_cell.angle_beta   90.00
_cell.angle_gamma   90.00
#
_symmetry.space_group_name_H-M   'P 1'
#
loop_
_entity.id
_entity.type
_entity.pdbx_description
1 polymer ?
#
loop_
_entity_poly.entity_id
_entity_poly.type
_entity_poly.pdbx_seq_one_letter_code
_entity_poly.pdbx_strand_id
1 'polypeptide(L)'
;MDLVSVLRLAYLGATSVVLLVYLIPLLRERLLAYGPRAAPSTTLSAEREKAAREQPDTEPFTILLDRLAEIKVPHSWFTSFYAVSVGCSLFWASQVVTGGPAYRAVVQLTADRSVSMTFRQVIVAWAMMMIQASRRLYECLAISNPSSSQMWFGHWLIGIFFYTGMSIAVWVEGIPALQEHSFSLNDLTIAAPTLRTFVSTLLFILASGFQYDCHAYLASLKSTTSSSKSDEPRKSDYKLPEHPAFSSLIAPHYTAECLIYVSLALLAAPRGVWMNWTLVCALIFVVVNLGVTADGTKSWYETRFGKKAVEGKARMIPLVW
;
A
#
# COMPACT_ATOMS: atom_id res chain seq x y z
N MET A 1 -17.67 -20.89 3.92
CA MET A 1 -16.36 -20.64 3.26
C MET A 1 -15.38 -20.31 4.37
N ASP A 2 -14.22 -20.96 4.40
CA ASP A 2 -13.15 -20.71 5.39
C ASP A 2 -12.66 -19.26 5.33
N LEU A 3 -12.40 -18.63 6.48
CA LEU A 3 -11.95 -17.24 6.57
C LEU A 3 -10.67 -16.99 5.76
N VAL A 4 -9.74 -17.95 5.70
CA VAL A 4 -8.52 -17.78 4.92
C VAL A 4 -8.81 -17.74 3.42
N SER A 5 -9.75 -18.57 2.94
CA SER A 5 -10.23 -18.46 1.55
C SER A 5 -10.92 -17.13 1.30
N VAL A 6 -11.70 -16.62 2.25
CA VAL A 6 -12.34 -15.29 2.15
C VAL A 6 -11.28 -14.20 2.02
N LEU A 7 -10.24 -14.18 2.87
CA LEU A 7 -9.16 -13.19 2.79
C LEU A 7 -8.44 -13.24 1.44
N ARG A 8 -8.09 -14.44 0.97
CA ARG A 8 -7.44 -14.64 -0.34
C ARG A 8 -8.31 -14.09 -1.47
N LEU A 9 -9.59 -14.48 -1.51
CA LEU A 9 -10.53 -14.00 -2.52
C LEU A 9 -10.78 -12.50 -2.42
N ALA A 10 -10.78 -11.93 -1.21
CA ALA A 10 -10.98 -10.49 -1.02
C ALA A 10 -9.79 -9.68 -1.58
N TYR A 11 -8.55 -10.12 -1.35
CA TYR A 11 -7.38 -9.47 -1.97
C TYR A 11 -7.33 -9.61 -3.49
N LEU A 12 -7.62 -10.81 -4.01
CA LEU A 12 -7.66 -11.03 -5.45
C LEU A 12 -8.82 -10.27 -6.10
N GLY A 13 -9.98 -10.22 -5.46
CA GLY A 13 -11.12 -9.41 -5.90
C GLY A 13 -10.79 -7.92 -5.92
N ALA A 14 -10.16 -7.39 -4.86
CA ALA A 14 -9.68 -6.02 -4.84
C ALA A 14 -8.65 -5.74 -5.94
N THR A 15 -7.78 -6.70 -6.24
CA THR A 15 -6.83 -6.63 -7.36
C THR A 15 -7.57 -6.51 -8.69
N SER A 16 -8.57 -7.38 -8.92
CA SER A 16 -9.40 -7.34 -10.12
C SER A 16 -10.13 -6.00 -10.26
N VAL A 17 -10.67 -5.45 -9.17
CA VAL A 17 -11.32 -4.12 -9.19
C VAL A 17 -10.33 -3.02 -9.61
N VAL A 18 -9.13 -3.00 -9.03
CA VAL A 18 -8.10 -2.02 -9.41
C VAL A 18 -7.73 -2.13 -10.90
N LEU A 19 -7.55 -3.37 -11.40
CA LEU A 19 -7.26 -3.60 -12.82
C LEU A 19 -8.43 -3.18 -13.72
N LEU A 20 -9.66 -3.50 -13.36
CA LEU A 20 -10.85 -3.09 -14.12
C LEU A 20 -10.95 -1.56 -14.20
N VAL A 21 -10.75 -0.86 -13.08
CA VAL A 21 -10.75 0.60 -13.05
C VAL A 21 -9.61 1.17 -13.90
N TYR A 22 -8.43 0.55 -13.90
CA TYR A 22 -7.29 0.98 -14.70
C TYR A 22 -7.46 0.72 -16.21
N LEU A 23 -8.02 -0.42 -16.59
CA LEU A 23 -8.15 -0.85 -17.98
C LEU A 23 -9.29 -0.11 -18.71
N ILE A 24 -10.31 0.37 -17.99
CA ILE A 24 -11.42 1.12 -18.57
C ILE A 24 -11.08 2.62 -18.55
N PRO A 25 -10.84 3.28 -19.71
CA PRO A 25 -10.38 4.67 -19.76
C PRO A 25 -11.32 5.64 -19.03
N LEU A 26 -12.64 5.44 -19.18
CA LEU A 26 -13.67 6.25 -18.53
C LEU A 26 -13.57 6.23 -17.00
N LEU A 27 -13.18 5.11 -16.40
CA LEU A 27 -12.99 4.96 -14.96
C LEU A 27 -11.62 5.44 -14.54
N ARG A 28 -10.55 5.10 -15.28
CA ARG A 28 -9.18 5.52 -14.99
C ARG A 28 -9.05 7.03 -14.89
N GLU A 29 -9.55 7.76 -15.88
CA GLU A 29 -9.42 9.22 -15.95
C GLU A 29 -10.17 9.94 -14.83
N ARG A 30 -11.26 9.35 -14.34
CA ARG A 30 -12.11 9.94 -13.31
C ARG A 30 -11.70 9.55 -11.89
N LEU A 31 -11.39 8.28 -11.68
CA LEU A 31 -11.21 7.71 -10.35
C LEU A 31 -9.73 7.64 -9.95
N LEU A 32 -8.80 7.39 -10.88
CA LEU A 32 -7.36 7.24 -10.59
C LEU A 32 -6.57 8.56 -10.67
N ALA A 33 -7.07 9.57 -11.38
CA ALA A 33 -6.42 10.88 -11.47
C ALA A 33 -6.69 11.72 -10.20
N TYR A 34 -5.72 11.80 -9.30
CA TYR A 34 -5.82 12.64 -8.09
C TYR A 34 -4.50 13.35 -7.75
N GLY A 35 -4.60 14.43 -6.97
CA GLY A 35 -3.46 15.29 -6.64
C GLY A 35 -2.84 15.95 -7.86
N PRO A 36 -1.49 15.97 -7.99
CA PRO A 36 -0.81 16.58 -9.15
C PRO A 36 -1.24 15.98 -10.49
N ARG A 37 -1.70 14.72 -10.46
CA ARG A 37 -2.16 13.95 -11.62
C ARG A 37 -3.55 14.36 -12.10
N ALA A 38 -4.27 15.19 -11.34
CA ALA A 38 -5.59 15.70 -11.71
C ALA A 38 -5.55 17.01 -12.52
N ALA A 39 -4.38 17.65 -12.68
CA ALA A 39 -4.29 18.89 -13.45
C ALA A 39 -4.48 18.58 -14.94
N PRO A 40 -5.49 19.16 -15.61
CA PRO A 40 -5.58 19.06 -17.06
C PRO A 40 -4.37 19.79 -17.65
N SER A 41 -3.68 19.15 -18.59
CA SER A 41 -2.88 19.91 -19.55
C SER A 41 -3.83 20.92 -20.20
N THR A 42 -3.45 22.20 -20.25
CA THR A 42 -4.27 23.33 -20.69
C THR A 42 -4.94 23.11 -22.07
N THR A 43 -4.37 22.22 -22.88
CA THR A 43 -4.90 21.76 -24.17
C THR A 43 -6.14 20.85 -24.05
N LEU A 44 -6.15 19.93 -23.07
CA LEU A 44 -7.24 18.98 -22.83
C LEU A 44 -8.48 19.64 -22.22
N SER A 45 -8.32 20.70 -21.42
CA SER A 45 -9.46 21.45 -20.86
C SER A 45 -10.21 22.25 -21.92
N ALA A 46 -9.49 22.85 -22.87
CA ALA A 46 -10.11 23.58 -23.98
C ALA A 46 -10.81 22.64 -24.98
N GLU A 47 -10.25 21.46 -25.24
CA GLU A 47 -10.91 20.42 -26.04
C GLU A 47 -12.10 19.78 -25.31
N ARG A 48 -12.04 19.57 -23.99
CA ARG A 48 -13.19 19.12 -23.18
C ARG A 48 -14.33 20.13 -23.17
N GLU A 49 -14.05 21.42 -23.02
CA GLU A 49 -15.07 22.48 -23.09
C GLU A 49 -15.71 22.57 -24.48
N LYS A 50 -14.92 22.31 -25.52
CA LYS A 50 -15.42 22.29 -26.91
C LYS A 50 -16.26 21.05 -27.20
N ALA A 51 -15.83 19.87 -26.75
CA ALA A 51 -16.56 18.60 -26.89
C ALA A 51 -17.85 18.57 -26.04
N ALA A 52 -17.83 19.14 -24.83
CA ALA A 52 -19.02 19.26 -23.97
C ALA A 52 -20.05 20.26 -24.51
N ARG A 53 -19.66 21.19 -25.39
CA ARG A 53 -20.58 22.08 -26.10
C ARG A 53 -21.22 21.44 -27.34
N GLU A 54 -20.64 20.36 -27.88
CA GLU A 54 -21.10 19.71 -29.11
C GLU A 54 -21.93 18.44 -28.88
N GLN A 55 -21.95 17.87 -27.67
CA GLN A 55 -22.77 16.69 -27.33
C GLN A 55 -23.65 16.94 -26.08
N PRO A 56 -24.98 17.17 -26.25
CA PRO A 56 -25.88 17.38 -25.12
C PRO A 56 -26.38 16.08 -24.46
N ASP A 57 -26.06 14.92 -25.02
CA ASP A 57 -26.50 13.61 -24.52
C ASP A 57 -25.46 13.00 -23.56
N THR A 58 -25.22 13.66 -22.43
CA THR A 58 -24.38 13.12 -21.37
C THR A 58 -25.16 11.99 -20.68
N GLU A 59 -24.88 10.73 -21.04
CA GLU A 59 -25.59 9.57 -20.49
C GLU A 59 -25.63 9.59 -18.94
N PRO A 60 -26.76 9.24 -18.30
CA PRO A 60 -26.93 9.28 -16.84
C PRO A 60 -25.81 8.58 -16.06
N PHE A 61 -25.23 7.52 -16.65
CA PHE A 61 -24.11 6.78 -16.09
C PHE A 61 -22.84 7.65 -15.94
N THR A 62 -22.55 8.52 -16.90
CA THR A 62 -21.38 9.41 -16.86
C THR A 62 -21.52 10.50 -15.79
N ILE A 63 -22.72 11.06 -15.63
CA ILE A 63 -23.04 12.03 -14.56
C ILE A 63 -22.87 11.37 -13.18
N LEU A 64 -23.33 10.13 -13.02
CA LEU A 64 -23.12 9.38 -11.79
C LEU A 64 -21.64 9.16 -11.49
N LEU A 65 -20.84 8.77 -12.49
CA LEU A 65 -19.40 8.59 -12.34
C LEU A 65 -18.69 9.89 -11.97
N ASP A 66 -19.08 11.02 -12.56
CA ASP A 66 -18.51 12.33 -12.24
C ASP A 66 -18.82 12.71 -10.78
N ARG A 67 -20.06 12.54 -10.32
CA ARG A 67 -20.43 12.74 -8.91
C ARG A 67 -19.63 11.84 -7.96
N LEU A 68 -19.40 10.58 -8.33
CA LEU A 68 -18.60 9.66 -7.52
C LEU A 68 -17.12 10.06 -7.48
N ALA A 69 -16.58 10.60 -8.57
CA ALA A 69 -15.20 11.07 -8.66
C ALA A 69 -14.94 12.34 -7.82
N GLU A 70 -15.98 13.16 -7.60
CA GLU A 70 -15.93 14.36 -6.76
C GLU A 70 -15.82 14.04 -5.27
N ILE A 71 -16.19 12.82 -4.84
CA ILE A 71 -16.04 12.38 -3.45
C ILE A 71 -14.55 12.17 -3.16
N LYS A 72 -13.90 13.24 -2.71
CA LYS A 72 -12.47 13.28 -2.41
C LYS A 72 -12.25 13.59 -0.94
N VAL A 73 -11.18 13.02 -0.40
CA VAL A 73 -10.72 13.23 0.96
C VAL A 73 -9.37 13.93 0.95
N PRO A 74 -9.00 14.66 2.01
CA PRO A 74 -7.68 15.24 2.14
C PRO A 74 -6.59 14.18 2.02
N HIS A 75 -5.47 14.48 1.35
CA HIS A 75 -4.36 13.54 1.24
C HIS A 75 -3.77 13.11 2.60
N SER A 76 -3.94 13.94 3.64
CA SER A 76 -3.55 13.60 5.03
C SER A 76 -4.30 12.39 5.59
N TRP A 77 -5.45 12.02 5.02
CA TRP A 77 -6.15 10.79 5.41
C TRP A 77 -5.34 9.53 5.09
N PHE A 78 -4.31 9.62 4.26
CA PHE A 78 -3.33 8.54 4.08
C PHE A 78 -2.70 8.08 5.42
N THR A 79 -2.52 8.99 6.38
CA THR A 79 -2.04 8.68 7.73
C THR A 79 -2.96 7.70 8.47
N SER A 80 -4.26 7.74 8.20
CA SER A 80 -5.25 6.86 8.85
C SER A 80 -5.01 5.39 8.54
N PHE A 81 -4.45 5.06 7.38
CA PHE A 81 -4.12 3.68 7.00
C PHE A 81 -3.19 3.03 8.03
N TYR A 82 -2.14 3.75 8.40
CA TYR A 82 -1.13 3.27 9.33
C TYR A 82 -1.62 3.34 10.78
N ALA A 83 -2.41 4.35 11.13
CA ALA A 83 -3.07 4.41 12.44
C ALA A 83 -4.01 3.21 12.65
N VAL A 84 -4.82 2.86 11.64
CA VAL A 84 -5.67 1.67 11.65
C VAL A 84 -4.82 0.40 11.74
N SER A 85 -3.75 0.28 10.95
CA SER A 85 -2.88 -0.90 11.00
C SER A 85 -2.25 -1.09 12.39
N VAL A 86 -1.75 -0.02 13.02
CA VAL A 86 -1.19 -0.06 14.38
C VAL A 86 -2.28 -0.44 15.39
N GLY A 87 -3.44 0.22 15.34
CA GLY A 87 -4.55 -0.04 16.24
C GLY A 87 -5.07 -1.48 16.13
N CYS A 88 -5.24 -1.99 14.91
CA CYS A 88 -5.64 -3.37 14.67
C CYS A 88 -4.58 -4.38 15.14
N SER A 89 -3.29 -4.12 14.94
CA SER A 89 -2.21 -4.98 15.45
C SER A 89 -2.25 -5.10 16.97
N LEU A 90 -2.43 -3.98 17.69
CA LEU A 90 -2.56 -3.97 19.14
C LEU A 90 -3.84 -4.67 19.61
N PHE A 91 -4.96 -4.43 18.92
CA PHE A 91 -6.23 -5.08 19.19
C PHE A 91 -6.10 -6.61 19.06
N TRP A 92 -5.55 -7.11 17.95
CA TRP A 92 -5.40 -8.55 17.74
C TRP A 92 -4.41 -9.19 18.70
N ALA A 93 -3.31 -8.51 19.04
CA ALA A 93 -2.39 -9.00 20.07
C ALA A 93 -3.12 -9.19 21.41
N SER A 94 -3.93 -8.21 21.82
CA SER A 94 -4.76 -8.30 23.02
C SER A 94 -5.76 -9.47 22.94
N GLN A 95 -6.48 -9.61 21.81
CA GLN A 95 -7.46 -10.68 21.63
C GLN A 95 -6.82 -12.08 21.63
N VAL A 96 -5.66 -12.25 21.01
CA VAL A 96 -4.95 -13.53 20.97
C VAL A 96 -4.41 -13.89 22.35
N VAL A 97 -3.76 -12.95 23.06
CA VAL A 97 -3.19 -13.18 24.39
C VAL A 97 -4.26 -13.47 25.44
N THR A 98 -5.40 -12.79 25.38
CA THR A 98 -6.50 -12.97 26.35
C THR A 98 -7.49 -14.06 25.97
N GLY A 99 -7.34 -14.68 24.78
CA GLY A 99 -8.33 -15.60 24.23
C GLY A 99 -9.70 -14.92 24.03
N GLY A 100 -9.70 -13.64 23.66
CA GLY A 100 -10.88 -12.77 23.58
C GLY A 100 -11.92 -13.21 22.54
N PRO A 101 -13.14 -12.64 22.60
CA PRO A 101 -14.26 -13.07 21.76
C PRO A 101 -14.01 -12.90 20.26
N ALA A 102 -13.29 -11.86 19.83
CA ALA A 102 -12.99 -11.67 18.41
C ALA A 102 -12.00 -12.73 17.89
N TYR A 103 -11.00 -13.09 18.71
CA TYR A 103 -10.10 -14.19 18.38
C TYR A 103 -10.87 -15.51 18.27
N ARG A 104 -11.73 -15.83 19.25
CA ARG A 104 -12.56 -17.05 19.21
C ARG A 104 -13.48 -17.08 17.98
N ALA A 105 -14.05 -15.95 17.58
CA ALA A 105 -14.86 -15.86 16.36
C ALA A 105 -14.01 -16.15 15.11
N VAL A 106 -12.80 -15.62 15.02
CA VAL A 106 -11.87 -15.92 13.92
C VAL A 106 -11.48 -17.40 13.89
N VAL A 107 -11.21 -18.01 15.05
CA VAL A 107 -10.94 -19.45 15.15
C VAL A 107 -12.14 -20.26 14.63
N GLN A 108 -13.37 -19.92 15.04
CA GLN A 108 -14.59 -20.62 14.58
C GLN A 108 -14.86 -20.47 13.08
N LEU A 109 -14.46 -19.33 12.50
CA LEU A 109 -14.59 -19.06 11.06
C LEU A 109 -13.45 -19.67 10.23
N THR A 110 -12.40 -20.18 10.90
CA THR A 110 -11.26 -20.79 10.24
C THR A 110 -11.40 -22.31 10.26
N ALA A 111 -11.30 -22.94 9.09
CA ALA A 111 -11.36 -24.39 8.99
C ALA A 111 -10.13 -25.04 9.65
N ASP A 112 -10.30 -26.22 10.23
CA ASP A 112 -9.20 -27.00 10.80
C ASP A 112 -8.14 -27.29 9.73
N ARG A 113 -6.87 -26.99 10.06
CA ARG A 113 -5.73 -27.19 9.16
C ARG A 113 -4.71 -28.12 9.77
N SER A 114 -4.26 -29.08 8.96
CA SER A 114 -3.15 -29.98 9.31
C SER A 114 -1.78 -29.30 9.23
N VAL A 115 -1.69 -28.16 8.55
CA VAL A 115 -0.44 -27.42 8.35
C VAL A 115 -0.63 -26.00 8.87
N SER A 116 0.32 -25.55 9.71
CA SER A 116 0.31 -24.25 10.38
C SER A 116 1.67 -23.58 10.31
N MET A 117 1.66 -22.26 10.50
CA MET A 117 2.83 -21.53 10.97
C MET A 117 3.27 -22.04 12.35
N THR A 118 4.53 -21.84 12.72
CA THR A 118 4.97 -21.98 14.12
C THR A 118 4.60 -20.75 14.94
N PHE A 119 4.47 -20.91 16.26
CA PHE A 119 4.20 -19.81 17.19
C PHE A 119 5.18 -18.64 17.03
N ARG A 120 6.48 -18.93 16.91
CA ARG A 120 7.52 -17.91 16.68
C ARG A 120 7.35 -17.18 15.34
N GLN A 121 6.95 -17.86 14.27
CA GLN A 121 6.67 -17.20 12.98
C GLN A 121 5.50 -16.22 13.12
N VAL A 122 4.45 -16.58 13.86
CA VAL A 122 3.30 -15.68 14.12
C VAL A 122 3.74 -14.41 14.82
N ILE A 123 4.51 -14.54 15.92
CA ILE A 123 5.01 -13.38 16.67
C ILE A 123 5.87 -12.48 15.79
N VAL A 124 6.83 -13.06 15.04
CA VAL A 124 7.74 -12.26 14.22
C VAL A 124 6.99 -11.60 13.06
N ALA A 125 6.03 -12.28 12.43
CA ALA A 125 5.23 -11.70 11.34
C ALA A 125 4.35 -10.55 11.83
N TRP A 126 3.69 -10.73 13.00
CA TRP A 126 2.95 -9.66 13.66
C TRP A 126 3.85 -8.48 14.02
N ALA A 127 5.03 -8.73 14.59
CA ALA A 127 5.97 -7.69 14.97
C ALA A 127 6.50 -6.92 13.75
N MET A 128 6.83 -7.61 12.65
CA MET A 128 7.25 -6.97 11.39
C MET A 128 6.14 -6.06 10.83
N MET A 129 4.87 -6.50 10.85
CA MET A 129 3.77 -5.63 10.45
C MET A 129 3.55 -4.44 11.38
N MET A 130 3.66 -4.65 12.70
CA MET A 130 3.58 -3.57 13.68
C MET A 130 4.68 -2.53 13.46
N ILE A 131 5.93 -2.97 13.29
CA ILE A 131 7.08 -2.10 13.02
C ILE A 131 6.89 -1.35 11.70
N GLN A 132 6.47 -2.03 10.63
CA GLN A 132 6.18 -1.42 9.34
C GLN A 132 5.12 -0.31 9.49
N ALA A 133 4.00 -0.61 10.12
CA ALA A 133 2.91 0.32 10.31
C ALA A 133 3.30 1.51 11.21
N SER A 134 3.98 1.26 12.32
CA SER A 134 4.45 2.31 13.23
C SER A 134 5.47 3.23 12.57
N ARG A 135 6.43 2.69 11.82
CA ARG A 135 7.39 3.49 11.06
C ARG A 135 6.68 4.37 10.03
N ARG A 136 5.78 3.79 9.24
CA ARG A 136 5.03 4.54 8.21
C ARG A 136 4.11 5.59 8.82
N LEU A 137 3.50 5.30 9.98
CA LEU A 137 2.74 6.29 10.75
C LEU A 137 3.64 7.45 11.20
N TYR A 138 4.81 7.14 11.76
CA TYR A 138 5.79 8.15 12.16
C TYR A 138 6.23 9.01 10.95
N GLU A 139 6.57 8.41 9.82
CA GLU A 139 6.93 9.15 8.60
C GLU A 139 5.79 10.09 8.13
N CYS A 140 4.54 9.66 8.24
CA CYS A 140 3.38 10.47 7.88
C CYS A 140 3.17 11.66 8.83
N LEU A 141 3.50 11.50 10.12
CA LEU A 141 3.31 12.53 11.14
C LEU A 141 4.50 13.50 11.25
N ALA A 142 5.72 12.99 11.11
CA ALA A 142 6.95 13.73 11.42
C ALA A 142 7.75 14.17 10.20
N ILE A 143 7.65 13.45 9.06
CA ILE A 143 8.49 13.70 7.88
C ILE A 143 7.66 14.26 6.71
N SER A 144 6.41 13.85 6.59
CA SER A 144 5.58 14.20 5.44
C SER A 144 5.10 15.64 5.49
N ASN A 145 5.41 16.39 4.43
CA ASN A 145 4.99 17.79 4.30
C ASN A 145 3.49 17.91 3.99
N PRO A 146 2.74 18.79 4.69
CA PRO A 146 1.33 19.06 4.40
C PRO A 146 1.07 19.33 2.92
N SER A 147 -0.02 18.79 2.39
CA SER A 147 -0.40 18.96 0.97
C SER A 147 -1.86 19.35 0.88
N SER A 148 -2.17 20.32 0.01
CA SER A 148 -3.52 20.65 -0.43
C SER A 148 -4.09 19.63 -1.43
N SER A 149 -3.32 18.60 -1.78
CA SER A 149 -3.75 17.51 -2.64
C SER A 149 -4.91 16.74 -2.00
N GLN A 150 -5.82 16.27 -2.83
CA GLN A 150 -6.92 15.40 -2.45
C GLN A 150 -6.77 14.04 -3.11
N MET A 151 -7.28 13.00 -2.45
CA MET A 151 -7.33 11.62 -2.93
C MET A 151 -8.79 11.19 -3.06
N TRP A 152 -9.12 10.38 -4.06
CA TRP A 152 -10.47 9.84 -4.20
C TRP A 152 -10.84 8.93 -3.02
N PHE A 153 -12.07 9.06 -2.51
CA PHE A 153 -12.55 8.33 -1.33
C PHE A 153 -12.50 6.81 -1.52
N GLY A 154 -12.72 6.30 -2.73
CA GLY A 154 -12.60 4.87 -3.00
C GLY A 154 -11.18 4.33 -2.82
N HIS A 155 -10.14 5.09 -3.15
CA HIS A 155 -8.75 4.71 -2.83
C HIS A 155 -8.53 4.66 -1.32
N TRP A 156 -9.11 5.61 -0.60
CA TRP A 156 -9.05 5.60 0.86
C TRP A 156 -9.71 4.36 1.44
N LEU A 157 -10.92 4.02 0.99
CA LEU A 157 -11.64 2.84 1.46
C LEU A 157 -10.89 1.54 1.16
N ILE A 158 -10.31 1.40 -0.04
CA ILE A 158 -9.47 0.26 -0.42
C ILE A 158 -8.24 0.14 0.48
N GLY A 159 -7.60 1.27 0.83
CA GLY A 159 -6.47 1.29 1.77
C GLY A 159 -6.85 0.82 3.17
N ILE A 160 -7.98 1.29 3.70
CA ILE A 160 -8.51 0.83 5.00
C ILE A 160 -8.80 -0.66 4.96
N PHE A 161 -9.52 -1.13 3.93
CA PHE A 161 -9.79 -2.55 3.71
C PHE A 161 -8.49 -3.38 3.73
N PHE A 162 -7.46 -2.94 3.02
CA PHE A 162 -6.19 -3.64 2.94
C PHE A 162 -5.54 -3.81 4.32
N TYR A 163 -5.39 -2.74 5.10
CA TYR A 163 -4.72 -2.81 6.41
C TYR A 163 -5.55 -3.53 7.47
N THR A 164 -6.87 -3.41 7.45
CA THR A 164 -7.74 -4.21 8.32
C THR A 164 -7.63 -5.70 7.99
N GLY A 165 -7.67 -6.08 6.70
CA GLY A 165 -7.45 -7.47 6.29
C GLY A 165 -6.06 -7.98 6.67
N MET A 166 -5.03 -7.15 6.47
CA MET A 166 -3.63 -7.54 6.74
C MET A 166 -3.42 -7.81 8.23
N SER A 167 -4.12 -7.09 9.09
CA SER A 167 -4.08 -7.28 10.54
C SER A 167 -4.52 -8.67 11.00
N ILE A 168 -5.29 -9.39 10.18
CA ILE A 168 -5.71 -10.78 10.40
C ILE A 168 -4.81 -11.74 9.60
N ALA A 169 -4.55 -11.41 8.32
CA ALA A 169 -3.82 -12.25 7.38
C ALA A 169 -2.44 -12.71 7.88
N VAL A 170 -1.75 -11.88 8.68
CA VAL A 170 -0.39 -12.17 9.15
C VAL A 170 -0.30 -13.28 10.20
N TRP A 171 -1.41 -13.65 10.84
CA TRP A 171 -1.41 -14.66 11.91
C TRP A 171 -2.49 -15.74 11.74
N VAL A 172 -3.50 -15.55 10.89
CA VAL A 172 -4.63 -16.48 10.74
C VAL A 172 -4.22 -17.91 10.36
N GLU A 173 -3.18 -18.08 9.53
CA GLU A 173 -2.65 -19.41 9.18
C GLU A 173 -1.79 -20.05 10.28
N GLY A 174 -1.61 -19.36 11.41
CA GLY A 174 -0.94 -19.85 12.61
C GLY A 174 -1.88 -20.24 13.74
N ILE A 175 -3.21 -20.21 13.53
CA ILE A 175 -4.21 -20.55 14.55
C ILE A 175 -3.95 -21.89 15.25
N PRO A 176 -3.65 -23.01 14.53
CA PRO A 176 -3.36 -24.27 15.21
C PRO A 176 -2.20 -24.16 16.20
N ALA A 177 -1.11 -23.49 15.82
CA ALA A 177 0.03 -23.26 16.72
C ALA A 177 -0.28 -22.30 17.87
N LEU A 178 -1.22 -21.36 17.70
CA LEU A 178 -1.69 -20.48 18.77
C LEU A 178 -2.59 -21.23 19.77
N GLN A 179 -3.37 -22.22 19.33
CA GLN A 179 -4.24 -23.02 20.19
C GLN A 179 -3.47 -24.07 20.98
N GLU A 180 -2.42 -24.66 20.38
CA GLU A 180 -1.58 -25.67 21.03
C GLU A 180 -0.57 -25.06 22.02
N HIS A 181 -0.23 -23.78 21.86
CA HIS A 181 0.82 -23.13 22.64
C HIS A 181 0.26 -22.35 23.84
N SER A 182 0.75 -22.69 25.04
CA SER A 182 0.49 -21.88 26.23
C SER A 182 1.60 -20.85 26.40
N PHE A 183 1.24 -19.57 26.35
CA PHE A 183 2.21 -18.48 26.48
C PHE A 183 3.02 -18.59 27.78
N SER A 184 4.34 -18.49 27.65
CA SER A 184 5.30 -18.48 28.76
C SER A 184 6.31 -17.36 28.58
N LEU A 185 6.88 -16.83 29.67
CA LEU A 185 7.96 -15.84 29.60
C LEU A 185 9.18 -16.37 28.83
N ASN A 186 9.36 -17.70 28.76
CA ASN A 186 10.39 -18.33 27.95
C ASN A 186 10.24 -18.04 26.45
N ASP A 187 9.03 -17.71 25.97
CA ASP A 187 8.80 -17.33 24.57
C ASP A 187 9.41 -15.97 24.21
N LEU A 188 9.66 -15.12 25.21
CA LEU A 188 10.35 -13.84 25.05
C LEU A 188 11.87 -13.99 24.95
N THR A 189 12.41 -15.19 25.17
CA THR A 189 13.85 -15.44 25.02
C THR A 189 14.26 -15.41 23.55
N ILE A 190 15.38 -14.72 23.28
CA ILE A 190 15.97 -14.62 21.95
C ILE A 190 16.68 -15.95 21.65
N ALA A 191 16.00 -16.81 20.90
CA ALA A 191 16.58 -18.02 20.34
C ALA A 191 17.16 -17.76 18.95
N ALA A 192 18.12 -18.60 18.53
CA ALA A 192 18.66 -18.53 17.17
C ALA A 192 17.53 -18.67 16.14
N PRO A 193 17.39 -17.73 15.19
CA PRO A 193 16.35 -17.80 14.18
C PRO A 193 16.63 -18.96 13.22
N THR A 194 15.56 -19.56 12.68
CA THR A 194 15.71 -20.45 11.52
C THR A 194 16.29 -19.68 10.34
N LEU A 195 16.95 -20.36 9.40
CA LEU A 195 17.47 -19.71 8.18
C LEU A 195 16.37 -18.91 7.45
N ARG A 196 15.15 -19.45 7.39
CA ARG A 196 13.98 -18.77 6.81
C ARG A 196 13.66 -17.47 7.55
N THR A 197 13.58 -17.53 8.87
CA THR A 197 13.33 -16.34 9.70
C THR A 197 14.43 -15.31 9.51
N PHE A 198 15.70 -15.74 9.55
CA PHE A 198 16.85 -14.85 9.36
C PHE A 198 16.81 -14.13 8.01
N VAL A 199 16.68 -14.87 6.91
CA VAL A 199 16.66 -14.31 5.54
C VAL A 199 15.46 -13.37 5.36
N SER A 200 14.28 -13.76 5.86
CA SER A 200 13.07 -12.94 5.73
C SER A 200 13.19 -11.64 6.54
N THR A 201 13.66 -11.71 7.78
CA THR A 201 13.88 -10.53 8.62
C THR A 201 14.96 -9.62 8.03
N LEU A 202 16.04 -10.17 7.48
CA LEU A 202 17.08 -9.38 6.81
C LEU A 202 16.51 -8.64 5.59
N LEU A 203 15.75 -9.34 4.73
CA LEU A 203 15.08 -8.73 3.59
C LEU A 203 14.12 -7.61 4.02
N PHE A 204 13.34 -7.84 5.08
CA PHE A 204 12.45 -6.83 5.65
C PHE A 204 13.20 -5.58 6.10
N ILE A 205 14.27 -5.74 6.87
CA ILE A 205 15.04 -4.61 7.40
C ILE A 205 15.65 -3.79 6.26
N LEU A 206 16.27 -4.45 5.28
CA LEU A 206 16.89 -3.78 4.14
C LEU A 206 15.86 -3.04 3.28
N ALA A 207 14.72 -3.69 2.97
CA ALA A 207 13.66 -3.06 2.20
C ALA A 207 12.99 -1.90 2.97
N SER A 208 12.75 -2.07 4.26
CA SER A 208 12.18 -1.04 5.13
C SER A 208 13.09 0.19 5.24
N GLY A 209 14.40 -0.02 5.42
CA GLY A 209 15.39 1.06 5.43
C GLY A 209 15.47 1.80 4.10
N PHE A 210 15.60 1.07 2.98
CA PHE A 210 15.65 1.69 1.65
C PHE A 210 14.36 2.46 1.31
N GLN A 211 13.20 1.95 1.74
CA GLN A 211 11.95 2.67 1.59
C GLN A 211 11.93 3.97 2.40
N TYR A 212 12.35 3.92 3.66
CA TYR A 212 12.45 5.10 4.52
C TYR A 212 13.34 6.17 3.88
N ASP A 213 14.52 5.79 3.39
CA ASP A 213 15.47 6.70 2.75
C ASP A 213 14.84 7.38 1.51
N CYS A 214 14.14 6.60 0.69
CA CYS A 214 13.42 7.14 -0.46
C CYS A 214 12.33 8.14 -0.05
N HIS A 215 11.53 7.85 0.99
CA HIS A 215 10.50 8.77 1.48
C HIS A 215 11.08 10.04 2.09
N ALA A 216 12.13 9.92 2.90
CA ALA A 216 12.83 11.06 3.48
C ALA A 216 13.41 11.97 2.39
N TYR A 217 14.01 11.38 1.36
CA TYR A 217 14.49 12.13 0.19
C TYR A 217 13.34 12.83 -0.56
N LEU A 218 12.25 12.13 -0.86
CA LEU A 218 11.10 12.74 -1.54
C LEU A 218 10.46 13.87 -0.71
N ALA A 219 10.44 13.74 0.62
CA ALA A 219 9.96 14.80 1.50
C ALA A 219 10.88 16.03 1.48
N SER A 220 12.21 15.84 1.45
CA SER A 220 13.17 16.95 1.42
C SER A 220 13.07 17.80 0.15
N LEU A 221 12.75 17.18 -1.00
CA LEU A 221 12.54 17.88 -2.27
C LEU A 221 11.43 18.94 -2.20
N LYS A 222 10.42 18.72 -1.35
CA LYS A 222 9.29 19.65 -1.17
C LYS A 222 9.61 20.73 -0.13
N SER A 223 10.43 20.43 0.88
CA SER A 223 10.78 21.37 1.96
C SER A 223 11.62 22.55 1.47
N THR A 224 12.56 22.34 0.53
CA THR A 224 13.48 23.39 0.05
C THR A 224 12.78 24.55 -0.67
N THR A 225 11.54 24.37 -1.12
CA THR A 225 10.83 25.37 -1.93
C THR A 225 9.96 26.33 -1.10
N SER A 226 9.66 25.98 0.14
CA SER A 226 8.76 26.73 1.04
C SER A 226 9.39 27.97 1.69
N SER A 227 10.70 28.21 1.49
CA SER A 227 11.47 29.25 2.19
C SER A 227 11.53 30.60 1.45
N SER A 228 10.76 30.80 0.37
CA SER A 228 10.68 32.10 -0.31
C SER A 228 9.32 32.76 -0.07
N LYS A 229 9.30 33.79 0.79
CA LYS A 229 8.17 34.72 0.96
C LYS A 229 7.95 35.47 -0.35
N SER A 230 6.91 35.12 -1.10
CA SER A 230 6.38 35.96 -2.18
C SER A 230 4.90 35.65 -2.36
N ASP A 231 4.06 36.67 -2.19
CA ASP A 231 2.59 36.66 -2.13
C ASP A 231 1.89 36.40 -3.48
N GLU A 232 2.34 35.41 -4.26
CA GLU A 232 1.62 34.98 -5.47
C GLU A 232 1.27 33.47 -5.41
N PRO A 233 0.09 33.05 -5.91
CA PRO A 233 -0.33 31.66 -5.89
C PRO A 233 0.50 30.85 -6.90
N ARG A 234 1.66 30.34 -6.46
CA ARG A 234 2.60 29.61 -7.32
C ARG A 234 2.12 28.19 -7.64
N LYS A 235 2.20 27.87 -8.94
CA LYS A 235 2.21 26.52 -9.52
C LYS A 235 3.10 25.62 -8.65
N SER A 236 2.58 24.51 -8.13
CA SER A 236 3.34 23.62 -7.23
C SER A 236 4.72 23.25 -7.79
N ASP A 237 5.79 23.67 -7.11
CA ASP A 237 7.19 23.43 -7.50
C ASP A 237 7.63 22.01 -7.14
N TYR A 238 7.17 21.05 -7.92
CA TYR A 238 7.70 19.69 -7.89
C TYR A 238 9.04 19.63 -8.62
N LYS A 239 10.01 18.92 -8.03
CA LYS A 239 11.31 18.62 -8.63
C LYS A 239 11.40 17.15 -9.02
N LEU A 240 12.15 16.86 -10.08
CA LEU A 240 12.44 15.48 -10.47
C LEU A 240 13.44 14.86 -9.46
N PRO A 241 13.21 13.63 -8.99
CA PRO A 241 14.18 12.92 -8.15
C PRO A 241 15.48 12.59 -8.93
N GLU A 242 16.62 13.04 -8.41
CA GLU A 242 17.95 12.84 -9.00
C GLU A 242 18.82 11.84 -8.22
N HIS A 243 18.37 11.40 -7.04
CA HIS A 243 19.10 10.44 -6.21
C HIS A 243 19.35 9.11 -6.97
N PRO A 244 20.50 8.43 -6.79
CA PRO A 244 20.84 7.19 -7.51
C PRO A 244 19.77 6.09 -7.43
N ALA A 245 19.02 6.02 -6.34
CA ALA A 245 17.88 5.11 -6.18
C ALA A 245 16.77 5.31 -7.24
N PHE A 246 16.64 6.52 -7.79
CA PHE A 246 15.65 6.92 -8.81
C PHE A 246 16.25 7.02 -10.22
N SER A 247 17.48 6.51 -10.41
CA SER A 247 18.16 6.53 -11.71
C SER A 247 17.47 5.62 -12.72
N SER A 248 17.13 4.39 -12.31
CA SER A 248 16.51 3.36 -13.16
C SER A 248 15.01 3.16 -12.89
N LEU A 249 14.49 3.71 -11.79
CA LEU A 249 13.10 3.52 -11.35
C LEU A 249 12.40 4.85 -11.08
N ILE A 250 11.12 4.93 -11.46
CA ILE A 250 10.23 6.07 -11.13
C ILE A 250 9.87 6.04 -9.63
N ALA A 251 9.51 4.88 -9.11
CA ALA A 251 9.07 4.71 -7.73
C ALA A 251 9.81 3.55 -7.01
N PRO A 252 11.12 3.69 -6.72
CA PRO A 252 11.91 2.66 -6.03
C PRO A 252 11.36 2.29 -4.63
N HIS A 253 10.72 3.24 -3.95
CA HIS A 253 10.06 3.02 -2.65
C HIS A 253 8.86 2.05 -2.74
N TYR A 254 8.21 1.96 -3.91
CA TYR A 254 7.15 0.98 -4.14
C TYR A 254 7.71 -0.43 -4.37
N THR A 255 8.88 -0.55 -4.99
CA THR A 255 9.62 -1.82 -5.09
C THR A 255 9.94 -2.35 -3.69
N ALA A 256 10.42 -1.47 -2.81
CA ALA A 256 10.70 -1.82 -1.44
C ALA A 256 9.45 -2.21 -0.64
N GLU A 257 8.32 -1.54 -0.85
CA GLU A 257 7.04 -1.96 -0.26
C GLU A 257 6.70 -3.40 -0.69
N CYS A 258 6.88 -3.75 -1.96
CA CYS A 258 6.67 -5.11 -2.44
C CYS A 258 7.62 -6.12 -1.76
N LEU A 259 8.90 -5.78 -1.61
CA LEU A 259 9.89 -6.63 -0.92
C LEU A 259 9.55 -6.83 0.57
N ILE A 260 8.94 -5.85 1.23
CA ILE A 260 8.43 -5.98 2.59
C ILE A 260 7.33 -7.05 2.65
N TYR A 261 6.35 -7.04 1.74
CA TYR A 261 5.33 -8.10 1.72
C TYR A 261 5.87 -9.46 1.24
N VAL A 262 6.87 -9.49 0.36
CA VAL A 262 7.60 -10.73 0.03
C VAL A 262 8.25 -11.32 1.29
N SER A 263 8.90 -10.48 2.10
CA SER A 263 9.54 -10.93 3.35
C SER A 263 8.53 -11.54 4.33
N LEU A 264 7.34 -10.94 4.46
CA LEU A 264 6.26 -11.45 5.29
C LEU A 264 5.71 -12.77 4.74
N ALA A 265 5.50 -12.87 3.43
CA ALA A 265 5.03 -14.09 2.79
C ALA A 265 6.03 -15.26 2.95
N LEU A 266 7.33 -15.00 2.86
CA LEU A 266 8.39 -15.98 3.11
C LEU A 266 8.44 -16.40 4.58
N LEU A 267 8.42 -15.42 5.50
CA LEU A 267 8.49 -15.67 6.94
C LEU A 267 7.32 -16.51 7.42
N ALA A 268 6.10 -16.11 7.06
CA ALA A 268 4.86 -16.69 7.57
C ALA A 268 4.40 -17.94 6.81
N ALA A 269 5.26 -18.53 5.98
CA ALA A 269 4.93 -19.73 5.23
C ALA A 269 4.72 -20.92 6.19
N PRO A 270 3.55 -21.60 6.12
CA PRO A 270 3.31 -22.83 6.87
C PRO A 270 4.34 -23.93 6.55
N ARG A 271 4.46 -24.93 7.42
CA ARG A 271 5.42 -26.04 7.24
C ARG A 271 5.23 -26.72 5.87
N GLY A 272 6.33 -26.99 5.16
CA GLY A 272 6.28 -27.65 3.85
C GLY A 272 5.92 -26.75 2.66
N VAL A 273 5.64 -25.46 2.89
CA VAL A 273 5.37 -24.49 1.82
C VAL A 273 6.45 -23.40 1.80
N TRP A 274 6.73 -22.87 0.62
CA TRP A 274 7.74 -21.82 0.40
C TRP A 274 7.24 -20.42 0.77
N MET A 275 5.95 -20.13 0.53
CA MET A 275 5.33 -18.83 0.81
C MET A 275 3.95 -19.01 1.43
N ASN A 276 3.56 -18.08 2.30
CA ASN A 276 2.20 -17.96 2.81
C ASN A 276 1.28 -17.43 1.71
N TRP A 277 0.36 -18.26 1.22
CA TRP A 277 -0.45 -17.89 0.07
C TRP A 277 -1.44 -16.76 0.35
N THR A 278 -1.88 -16.58 1.60
CA THR A 278 -2.72 -15.44 1.98
C THR A 278 -1.96 -14.13 1.83
N LEU A 279 -0.70 -14.11 2.25
CA LEU A 279 0.18 -12.94 2.08
C LEU A 279 0.63 -12.77 0.63
N VAL A 280 0.71 -13.85 -0.16
CA VAL A 280 0.93 -13.73 -1.62
C VAL A 280 -0.25 -13.05 -2.30
N CYS A 281 -1.51 -13.40 -1.95
CA CYS A 281 -2.68 -12.70 -2.47
C CYS A 281 -2.65 -11.20 -2.11
N ALA A 282 -2.26 -10.86 -0.87
CA ALA A 282 -2.07 -9.47 -0.46
C ALA A 282 -0.93 -8.78 -1.23
N LEU A 283 0.20 -9.47 -1.45
CA LEU A 283 1.32 -8.97 -2.25
C LEU A 283 0.91 -8.70 -3.71
N ILE A 284 0.12 -9.58 -4.33
CA ILE A 284 -0.42 -9.39 -5.69
C ILE A 284 -1.22 -8.08 -5.74
N PHE A 285 -2.08 -7.85 -4.75
CA PHE A 285 -2.83 -6.59 -4.63
C PHE A 285 -1.87 -5.39 -4.52
N VAL A 286 -0.85 -5.46 -3.67
CA VAL A 286 0.13 -4.37 -3.48
C VAL A 286 0.87 -4.07 -4.79
N VAL A 287 1.37 -5.10 -5.48
CA VAL A 287 2.10 -4.96 -6.76
C VAL A 287 1.22 -4.28 -7.80
N VAL A 288 -0.03 -4.69 -7.93
CA VAL A 288 -0.96 -4.10 -8.91
C VAL A 288 -1.32 -2.66 -8.53
N ASN A 289 -1.69 -2.41 -7.27
CA ASN A 289 -2.08 -1.09 -6.79
C ASN A 289 -0.94 -0.06 -6.93
N LEU A 290 0.27 -0.45 -6.54
CA LEU A 290 1.45 0.41 -6.68
C LEU A 290 1.92 0.51 -8.13
N GLY A 291 1.76 -0.55 -8.93
CA GLY A 291 2.07 -0.53 -10.37
C GLY A 291 1.23 0.47 -11.14
N VAL A 292 -0.10 0.45 -10.93
CA VAL A 292 -1.04 1.44 -11.49
C VAL A 292 -0.67 2.86 -11.04
N THR A 293 -0.30 3.02 -9.77
CA THR A 293 0.11 4.32 -9.20
C THR A 293 1.43 4.82 -9.81
N ALA A 294 2.40 3.91 -10.03
CA ALA A 294 3.69 4.22 -10.63
C ALA A 294 3.56 4.60 -12.12
N ASP A 295 2.68 3.92 -12.85
CA ASP A 295 2.35 4.27 -14.23
C ASP A 295 1.82 5.70 -14.33
N GLY A 296 0.80 6.04 -13.52
CA GLY A 296 0.27 7.41 -13.48
C GLY A 296 1.30 8.45 -13.05
N THR A 297 2.25 8.08 -12.17
CA THR A 297 3.36 8.96 -11.77
C THR A 297 4.33 9.20 -12.93
N LYS A 298 4.64 8.16 -13.71
CA LYS A 298 5.49 8.28 -14.89
C LYS A 298 4.87 9.20 -15.94
N SER A 299 3.60 9.00 -16.30
CA SER A 299 2.90 9.88 -17.24
C SER A 299 2.85 11.33 -16.77
N TRP A 300 2.72 11.54 -15.46
CA TRP A 300 2.77 12.87 -14.87
C TRP A 300 4.16 13.51 -14.97
N TYR A 301 5.23 12.76 -14.70
CA TYR A 301 6.60 13.24 -14.92
C TYR A 301 6.88 13.55 -16.39
N GLU A 302 6.41 12.74 -17.35
CA GLU A 302 6.55 13.01 -18.78
C GLU A 302 5.89 14.33 -19.18
N THR A 303 4.69 14.59 -18.65
CA THR A 303 3.94 15.82 -18.93
C THR A 303 4.60 17.03 -18.30
N ARG A 304 5.16 16.88 -17.09
CA ARG A 304 5.71 18.00 -16.30
C ARG A 304 7.15 18.35 -16.65
N PHE A 305 8.00 17.35 -16.87
CA PHE A 305 9.45 17.49 -17.06
C PHE A 305 9.92 17.09 -18.46
N GLY A 306 9.02 16.60 -19.31
CA GLY A 306 9.32 16.13 -20.66
C GLY A 306 9.68 14.64 -20.70
N LYS A 307 9.38 13.99 -21.82
CA LYS A 307 9.59 12.54 -22.00
C LYS A 307 11.05 12.09 -21.79
N LYS A 308 12.02 12.91 -22.23
CA LYS A 308 13.46 12.63 -22.07
C LYS A 308 13.90 12.49 -20.61
N ALA A 309 13.20 13.15 -19.68
CA ALA A 309 13.57 13.15 -18.25
C ALA A 309 13.30 11.80 -17.55
N VAL A 310 12.43 10.96 -18.13
CA VAL A 310 12.06 9.65 -17.59
C VAL A 310 12.29 8.51 -18.59
N GLU A 311 12.93 8.81 -19.71
CA GLU A 311 13.36 7.84 -20.70
C GLU A 311 14.33 6.84 -20.05
N GLY A 312 14.15 5.54 -20.33
CA GLY A 312 14.96 4.51 -19.70
C GLY A 312 14.71 4.30 -18.19
N LYS A 313 13.65 4.89 -17.61
CA LYS A 313 13.19 4.55 -16.24
C LYS A 313 12.01 3.59 -16.25
N ALA A 314 12.15 2.45 -15.58
CA ALA A 314 11.06 1.52 -15.32
C ALA A 314 10.12 2.08 -14.24
N ARG A 315 8.84 1.69 -14.27
CA ARG A 315 7.83 2.26 -13.36
C ARG A 315 8.10 1.92 -11.89
N MET A 316 8.32 0.63 -11.61
CA MET A 316 8.48 0.11 -10.24
C MET A 316 9.37 -1.12 -10.19
N ILE A 317 9.15 -2.11 -11.04
CA ILE A 317 9.96 -3.34 -11.03
C ILE A 317 11.13 -3.15 -12.00
N PRO A 318 12.39 -3.34 -11.58
CA PRO A 318 13.52 -3.27 -12.49
C PRO A 318 13.31 -4.18 -13.70
N LEU A 319 13.67 -3.69 -14.89
CA LEU A 319 13.55 -4.43 -16.16
C LEU A 319 12.11 -4.71 -16.63
N VAL A 320 11.08 -4.26 -15.92
CA VAL A 320 9.68 -4.33 -16.33
C VAL A 320 9.20 -2.91 -16.64
N TRP A 321 8.93 -2.66 -17.92
CA TRP A 321 8.78 -1.31 -18.46
C TRP A 321 7.39 -0.76 -18.33
#